data_AF-A0A2K9ADA2-F1
#
_entry.id   AF-A0A2K9ADA2-F1
#
_cell.length_a   1.000
_cell.length_b   1.000
_cell.length_c   1.000
_cell.angle_alpha   90.00
_cell.angle_beta   90.00
_cell.angle_gamma   90.00
#
_symmetry.space_group_name_H-M   'P 1'
#
loop_
_entity.id
_entity.type
_entity.pdbx_description
1 polymer ?
#
loop_
_entity_poly.entity_id
_entity_poly.type
_entity_poly.pdbx_seq_one_letter_code
_entity_poly.pdbx_strand_id
1 'polypeptide(L)'
;MYLEKLKRLAKGAASRPILQGLCYRDDEILYTNSYVLIIEKNSRKVDEEFVVSLMNGKILSGNYPDLKSIKPSQDKLEKVTDIRFEIKPFKNPYYIANGIYFNKKEMETAFSCIGLKPFDLEVVDKIYVAKEKRMLVYDNQDKGQYVLVLGVRIE
;
A
#
# COMPACT_ATOMS: atom_id res chain seq x y z
N MET A 1 11.94 3.35 2.18
CA MET A 1 10.64 4.04 2.03
C MET A 1 10.83 5.56 1.89
N TYR A 2 10.05 6.23 1.02
CA TYR A 2 10.14 7.67 0.75
C TYR A 2 9.12 8.48 1.57
N LEU A 3 9.58 9.11 2.65
CA LEU A 3 8.74 9.81 3.65
C LEU A 3 7.83 10.90 3.06
N GLU A 4 8.31 11.69 2.09
CA GLU A 4 7.51 12.76 1.47
C GLU A 4 6.30 12.23 0.69
N LYS A 5 6.37 11.00 0.17
CA LYS A 5 5.24 10.35 -0.51
C LYS A 5 4.24 9.80 0.51
N LEU A 6 4.72 9.22 1.60
CA LEU A 6 3.89 8.76 2.71
C LEU A 6 3.11 9.90 3.37
N LYS A 7 3.74 11.07 3.57
CA LYS A 7 3.05 12.27 4.08
C LYS A 7 1.83 12.64 3.24
N ARG A 8 1.88 12.44 1.92
CA ARG A 8 0.73 12.71 1.02
C ARG A 8 -0.41 11.72 1.26
N LEU A 9 -0.11 10.44 1.49
CA LEU A 9 -1.11 9.44 1.85
C LEU A 9 -1.70 9.72 3.26
N ALA A 10 -0.85 10.10 4.22
CA ALA A 10 -1.23 10.35 5.61
C ALA A 10 -2.18 11.53 5.78
N LYS A 11 -2.13 12.53 4.89
CA LYS A 11 -3.10 13.63 4.86
C LYS A 11 -4.54 13.13 4.67
N GLY A 12 -4.75 12.03 3.94
CA GLY A 12 -6.06 11.41 3.75
C GLY A 12 -6.60 10.67 4.97
N ALA A 13 -5.76 10.40 5.98
CA ALA A 13 -6.12 9.63 7.16
C ALA A 13 -6.44 10.50 8.40
N ALA A 14 -6.81 11.77 8.19
CA ALA A 14 -7.01 12.75 9.28
C ALA A 14 -8.05 12.32 10.34
N SER A 15 -9.06 11.55 9.95
CA SER A 15 -10.08 11.02 10.87
C SER A 15 -9.56 9.91 11.80
N ARG A 16 -8.41 9.31 11.51
CA ARG A 16 -7.77 8.24 12.30
C ARG A 16 -6.31 8.62 12.56
N PRO A 17 -6.02 9.46 13.58
CA PRO A 17 -4.69 10.02 13.80
C PRO A 17 -3.55 8.98 13.84
N ILE A 18 -3.81 7.79 14.42
CA ILE A 18 -2.82 6.70 14.47
C ILE A 18 -2.35 6.25 13.08
N LEU A 19 -3.20 6.35 12.05
CA LEU A 19 -2.87 6.01 10.65
C LEU A 19 -2.09 7.11 9.93
N GLN A 20 -1.90 8.26 10.57
CA GLN A 20 -0.94 9.27 10.10
C GLN A 20 0.50 8.94 10.51
N GLY A 21 0.70 7.82 11.22
CA GLY A 21 2.02 7.36 11.64
C GLY A 21 2.55 6.18 10.83
N LEU A 22 3.87 6.03 10.88
CA LEU A 22 4.61 4.83 10.52
C LEU A 22 4.74 3.95 11.74
N CYS A 23 4.28 2.71 11.65
CA CYS A 23 4.44 1.71 12.69
C CYS A 23 5.75 0.96 12.48
N TYR A 24 6.57 0.88 13.53
CA TYR A 24 7.75 0.03 13.59
C TYR A 24 7.39 -1.17 14.47
N ARG A 25 7.49 -2.38 13.94
CA ARG A 25 7.14 -3.63 14.63
C ARG A 25 8.09 -4.72 14.17
N ASP A 26 8.76 -5.38 15.09
CA ASP A 26 9.79 -6.39 14.79
C ASP A 26 10.82 -5.85 13.77
N ASP A 27 11.01 -6.53 12.64
CA ASP A 27 11.85 -6.11 11.53
C ASP A 27 11.05 -5.51 10.37
N GLU A 28 9.87 -4.93 10.63
CA GLU A 28 9.00 -4.30 9.64
C GLU A 28 8.71 -2.82 9.94
N ILE A 29 8.64 -2.02 8.88
CA ILE A 29 8.07 -0.67 8.88
C ILE A 29 6.75 -0.74 8.12
N LEU A 30 5.65 -0.46 8.80
CA LEU A 30 4.29 -0.55 8.27
C LEU A 30 3.64 0.83 8.13
N TYR A 31 2.89 0.99 7.04
CA TYR A 31 2.03 2.13 6.82
C TYR A 31 0.69 1.68 6.23
N THR A 32 -0.42 2.22 6.75
CA THR A 32 -1.72 2.12 6.09
C THR A 32 -2.56 3.37 6.26
N ASN A 33 -3.41 3.66 5.27
CA ASN A 33 -4.48 4.65 5.35
C ASN A 33 -5.88 4.01 5.21
N SER A 34 -6.01 2.72 5.48
CA SER A 34 -7.21 1.87 5.24
C SER A 34 -7.45 1.45 3.78
N TYR A 35 -6.90 2.16 2.78
CA TYR A 35 -7.03 1.82 1.35
C TYR A 35 -5.74 1.28 0.75
N VAL A 36 -4.61 1.66 1.34
CA VAL A 36 -3.28 1.24 0.98
C VAL A 36 -2.61 0.63 2.20
N LEU A 37 -1.84 -0.42 2.00
CA LEU A 37 -0.90 -0.97 2.97
C LEU A 37 0.47 -1.05 2.32
N ILE A 38 1.49 -0.53 2.99
CA ILE A 38 2.90 -0.59 2.58
C ILE A 38 3.68 -1.20 3.74
N ILE A 39 4.50 -2.18 3.43
CA ILE A 39 5.43 -2.80 4.38
C ILE A 39 6.80 -2.83 3.73
N GLU A 40 7.81 -2.44 4.50
CA GLU A 40 9.21 -2.55 4.12
C GLU A 40 9.98 -3.19 5.27
N LYS A 41 10.83 -4.15 4.94
CA LYS A 41 11.73 -4.78 5.92
C LYS A 41 12.68 -3.72 6.47
N ASN A 42 12.68 -3.58 7.78
CA ASN A 42 13.61 -2.75 8.51
C ASN A 42 14.96 -3.46 8.61
N SER A 43 16.04 -2.69 8.47
CA SER A 43 17.41 -3.21 8.65
C SER A 43 17.71 -3.63 10.09
N ARG A 44 16.92 -3.16 11.06
CA ARG A 44 17.07 -3.44 12.48
C ARG A 44 15.74 -3.88 13.07
N LYS A 45 15.77 -4.91 13.89
CA LYS A 45 14.64 -5.29 14.72
C LYS A 45 14.42 -4.24 15.80
N VAL A 46 13.17 -3.88 16.06
CA VAL A 46 12.77 -3.11 17.24
C VAL A 46 12.23 -4.05 18.31
N ASP A 47 12.58 -3.80 19.56
CA ASP A 47 12.16 -4.65 20.69
C ASP A 47 10.71 -4.39 21.10
N GLU A 48 10.24 -3.15 20.90
CA GLU A 48 8.88 -2.71 21.20
C GLU A 48 8.25 -2.04 19.98
N GLU A 49 6.96 -2.26 19.79
CA GLU A 49 6.20 -1.57 18.75
C GLU A 49 6.01 -0.10 19.11
N PHE A 50 6.27 0.79 18.15
CA PHE A 50 5.98 2.21 18.30
C PHE A 50 5.53 2.82 16.98
N VAL A 51 4.80 3.92 17.06
CA VAL A 51 4.26 4.62 15.90
C VAL A 51 4.81 6.04 15.85
N VAL A 52 5.48 6.41 14.75
CA VAL A 52 6.03 7.76 14.55
C VAL A 52 5.13 8.54 13.61
N SER A 53 4.62 9.68 14.06
CA SER A 53 3.82 10.60 13.26
C SER A 53 4.59 11.10 12.03
N LEU A 54 4.03 10.91 10.84
CA LEU A 54 4.59 11.46 9.60
C LEU A 54 4.47 12.99 9.53
N MET A 55 3.61 13.59 10.34
CA MET A 55 3.33 15.03 10.30
C MET A 55 4.32 15.83 11.14
N ASN A 56 4.71 15.32 12.30
CA ASN A 56 5.50 16.07 13.28
C ASN A 56 6.63 15.26 13.93
N GLY A 57 6.83 14.00 13.54
CA GLY A 57 7.90 13.14 14.05
C GLY A 57 7.74 12.65 15.49
N LYS A 58 6.64 13.00 16.17
CA LYS A 58 6.39 12.55 17.55
C LYS A 58 5.88 11.11 17.58
N ILE A 59 6.18 10.40 18.65
CA ILE A 59 5.56 9.10 18.93
C ILE A 59 4.07 9.32 19.18
N LEU A 60 3.22 8.56 18.50
CA LEU A 60 1.78 8.55 18.68
C LEU A 60 1.41 7.51 19.75
N SER A 61 0.51 7.88 20.65
CA SER A 61 -0.10 6.95 21.60
C SER A 61 -1.29 6.21 20.96
N GLY A 62 -1.53 4.99 21.42
CA GLY A 62 -2.62 4.12 20.95
C GLY A 62 -2.11 2.91 20.16
N ASN A 63 -3.04 2.03 19.81
CA ASN A 63 -2.72 0.77 19.14
C ASN A 63 -2.80 0.94 17.62
N TYR A 64 -1.71 0.59 16.92
CA TYR A 64 -1.77 0.44 15.47
C TYR A 64 -2.64 -0.77 15.12
N PRO A 65 -3.45 -0.73 14.04
CA PRO A 65 -4.28 -1.88 13.67
C PRO A 65 -3.43 -3.13 13.43
N ASP A 66 -4.00 -4.31 13.73
CA ASP A 66 -3.44 -5.57 13.25
C ASP A 66 -3.70 -5.72 11.75
N LEU A 67 -2.63 -5.87 10.98
CA LEU A 67 -2.64 -5.92 9.52
C LEU A 67 -2.44 -7.34 8.99
N LYS A 68 -2.17 -8.33 9.86
CA LYS A 68 -1.88 -9.72 9.45
C LYS A 68 -3.06 -10.35 8.69
N SER A 69 -4.29 -10.08 9.12
CA SER A 69 -5.51 -10.63 8.51
C SER A 69 -5.91 -9.96 7.18
N ILE A 70 -5.30 -8.81 6.85
CA ILE A 70 -5.63 -8.05 5.64
C ILE A 70 -4.96 -8.65 4.41
N LYS A 71 -3.72 -9.17 4.57
CA LYS A 71 -2.98 -9.82 3.49
C LYS A 71 -3.80 -10.99 2.91
N PRO A 72 -4.06 -11.03 1.59
CA PRO A 72 -4.68 -12.20 0.96
C PRO A 72 -3.78 -13.43 1.13
N SER A 73 -4.40 -14.62 1.17
CA SER A 73 -3.63 -15.86 1.15
C SER A 73 -3.05 -16.08 -0.25
N GLN A 74 -1.87 -16.72 -0.32
CA GLN A 74 -1.13 -16.89 -1.58
C GLN A 74 -1.93 -17.68 -2.64
N ASP A 75 -2.77 -18.63 -2.23
CA ASP A 75 -3.65 -19.40 -3.11
C ASP A 75 -4.78 -18.57 -3.77
N LYS A 76 -5.01 -17.35 -3.27
CA LYS A 76 -5.99 -16.40 -3.80
C LYS A 76 -5.37 -15.31 -4.68
N LEU A 77 -4.05 -15.31 -4.81
CA LEU A 77 -3.33 -14.35 -5.63
C LEU A 77 -3.20 -14.84 -7.07
N GLU A 78 -3.80 -14.09 -8.00
CA GLU A 78 -3.63 -14.31 -9.43
C GLU A 78 -2.60 -13.33 -9.98
N LYS A 79 -1.63 -13.82 -10.76
CA LYS A 79 -0.67 -12.93 -11.44
C LYS A 79 -1.41 -11.97 -12.36
N VAL A 80 -0.98 -10.72 -12.41
CA VAL A 80 -1.55 -9.75 -13.35
C VAL A 80 -1.12 -10.08 -14.77
N THR A 81 -2.10 -10.26 -15.65
CA THR A 81 -1.89 -10.60 -17.08
C THR A 81 -2.53 -9.59 -18.03
N ASP A 82 -3.51 -8.81 -17.55
CA ASP A 82 -4.17 -7.75 -18.32
C ASP A 82 -4.12 -6.45 -17.53
N ILE A 83 -3.47 -5.43 -18.10
CA ILE A 83 -3.32 -4.10 -17.52
C ILE A 83 -3.82 -3.09 -18.54
N ARG A 84 -4.76 -2.25 -18.13
CA ARG A 84 -5.29 -1.16 -18.96
C ARG A 84 -5.33 0.13 -18.17
N PHE A 85 -5.31 1.22 -18.91
CA PHE A 85 -5.44 2.56 -18.36
C PHE A 85 -6.68 3.21 -18.95
N GLU A 86 -7.54 3.76 -18.10
CA GLU A 86 -8.79 4.39 -18.52
C GLU A 86 -8.90 5.80 -17.93
N ILE A 87 -9.11 6.79 -18.80
CA ILE A 87 -9.45 8.16 -18.42
C ILE A 87 -10.94 8.35 -18.68
N LYS A 88 -11.73 8.49 -17.62
CA LYS A 88 -13.16 8.83 -17.74
C LYS A 88 -13.35 10.35 -17.62
N PRO A 89 -14.13 11.00 -18.51
CA PRO A 89 -14.46 12.41 -18.36
C PRO A 89 -15.05 12.69 -16.97
N PHE A 90 -14.54 13.73 -16.28
CA PHE A 90 -14.99 14.16 -14.95
C PHE A 90 -14.84 13.14 -13.80
N LYS A 91 -14.16 12.00 -14.03
CA LYS A 91 -13.82 11.02 -12.99
C LYS A 91 -12.30 10.90 -12.85
N ASN A 92 -11.85 10.39 -11.70
CA ASN A 92 -10.43 10.09 -11.50
C ASN A 92 -9.96 9.06 -12.54
N PRO A 93 -8.73 9.17 -13.08
CA PRO A 93 -8.19 8.14 -13.95
C PRO A 93 -7.95 6.83 -13.17
N TYR A 94 -8.12 5.70 -13.86
CA TYR A 94 -8.01 4.37 -13.26
C TYR A 94 -6.99 3.50 -13.99
N TYR A 95 -6.29 2.68 -13.21
CA TYR A 95 -5.70 1.46 -13.73
C TYR A 95 -6.71 0.33 -13.60
N ILE A 96 -6.71 -0.56 -14.58
CA ILE A 96 -7.51 -1.78 -14.59
C ILE A 96 -6.52 -2.94 -14.62
N ALA A 97 -6.52 -3.79 -13.59
CA ALA A 97 -5.73 -5.01 -13.56
C ALA A 97 -6.65 -6.21 -13.38
N ASN A 98 -6.59 -7.16 -14.33
CA ASN A 98 -7.45 -8.35 -14.38
C ASN A 98 -8.95 -8.03 -14.13
N GLY A 99 -9.44 -6.93 -14.72
CA GLY A 99 -10.84 -6.49 -14.62
C GLY A 99 -11.21 -5.69 -13.36
N ILE A 100 -10.25 -5.38 -12.49
CA ILE A 100 -10.48 -4.60 -11.27
C ILE A 100 -9.94 -3.18 -11.43
N TYR A 101 -10.75 -2.20 -11.06
CA TYR A 101 -10.42 -0.79 -11.13
C TYR A 101 -9.68 -0.31 -9.88
N PHE A 102 -8.63 0.47 -10.08
CA PHE A 102 -7.81 1.05 -9.02
C PHE A 102 -7.58 2.53 -9.30
N ASN A 103 -7.72 3.37 -8.27
CA ASN A 103 -7.47 4.81 -8.41
C ASN A 103 -5.99 5.04 -8.79
N LYS A 104 -5.75 5.73 -9.92
CA LYS A 104 -4.40 5.98 -10.42
C LYS A 104 -3.52 6.68 -9.39
N LYS A 105 -4.04 7.74 -8.77
CA LYS A 105 -3.27 8.57 -7.83
C LYS A 105 -2.87 7.77 -6.59
N GLU A 106 -3.78 6.97 -6.04
CA GLU A 106 -3.47 6.13 -4.88
C GLU A 106 -2.43 5.07 -5.23
N MET A 107 -2.59 4.40 -6.37
CA MET A 107 -1.63 3.38 -6.81
C MET A 107 -0.25 3.97 -7.06
N GLU A 108 -0.14 5.04 -7.85
CA GLU A 108 1.15 5.69 -8.12
C GLU A 108 1.80 6.21 -6.85
N THR A 109 1.02 6.79 -5.94
CA THR A 109 1.56 7.28 -4.67
C THR A 109 2.07 6.13 -3.83
N ALA A 110 1.32 5.02 -3.72
CA ALA A 110 1.71 3.84 -2.96
C ALA A 110 3.03 3.23 -3.48
N PHE A 111 3.13 2.95 -4.77
CA PHE A 111 4.36 2.40 -5.37
C PHE A 111 5.54 3.38 -5.26
N SER A 112 5.29 4.69 -5.42
CA SER A 112 6.36 5.69 -5.25
C SER A 112 6.91 5.78 -3.82
N CYS A 113 6.16 5.33 -2.81
CA CYS A 113 6.65 5.25 -1.43
C CYS A 113 7.77 4.22 -1.27
N ILE A 114 7.89 3.25 -2.17
CA ILE A 114 8.98 2.27 -2.20
C ILE A 114 9.91 2.47 -3.40
N GLY A 115 9.83 3.62 -4.08
CA GLY A 115 10.73 3.97 -5.19
C GLY A 115 10.37 3.34 -6.53
N LEU A 116 9.15 2.81 -6.66
CA LEU A 116 8.70 2.12 -7.86
C LEU A 116 7.62 2.92 -8.58
N LYS A 117 7.37 2.56 -9.84
CA LYS A 117 6.14 2.92 -10.54
C LYS A 117 5.30 1.66 -10.74
N PRO A 118 3.97 1.77 -10.68
CA PRO A 118 3.11 0.63 -10.92
C PRO A 118 3.30 0.12 -12.35
N PHE A 119 3.40 -1.20 -12.50
CA PHE A 119 3.49 -1.89 -13.80
C PHE A 119 4.72 -1.60 -14.67
N ASP A 120 5.79 -1.02 -14.12
CA ASP A 120 7.11 -1.07 -14.78
C ASP A 120 7.56 -2.54 -14.95
N LEU A 121 8.40 -2.83 -15.96
CA LEU A 121 8.84 -4.21 -16.29
C LEU A 121 9.45 -4.95 -15.08
N GLU A 122 10.22 -4.24 -14.25
CA GLU A 122 10.84 -4.81 -13.04
C GLU A 122 9.83 -5.15 -11.92
N VAL A 123 8.61 -4.65 -12.05
CA VAL A 123 7.55 -4.69 -11.04
C VAL A 123 6.46 -5.66 -11.44
N VAL A 124 6.08 -5.70 -12.73
CA VAL A 124 4.89 -6.41 -13.22
C VAL A 124 4.86 -7.89 -12.88
N ASP A 125 6.03 -8.56 -12.88
CA ASP A 125 6.13 -9.99 -12.55
C ASP A 125 5.86 -10.30 -11.07
N LYS A 126 5.89 -9.27 -10.22
CA LYS A 126 5.68 -9.33 -8.77
C LYS A 126 4.34 -8.70 -8.36
N ILE A 127 3.46 -8.39 -9.34
CA ILE A 127 2.12 -7.87 -9.09
C ILE A 127 1.07 -8.97 -9.28
N TYR A 128 0.18 -9.05 -8.32
CA TYR A 128 -0.93 -9.98 -8.23
C TYR A 128 -2.24 -9.24 -7.94
N VAL A 129 -3.35 -9.92 -8.19
CA VAL A 129 -4.69 -9.48 -7.82
C VAL A 129 -5.35 -10.56 -6.97
N ALA A 130 -5.93 -10.17 -5.83
CA ALA A 130 -6.88 -10.99 -5.08
C ALA A 130 -8.29 -10.55 -5.47
N LYS A 131 -8.95 -11.28 -6.36
CA LYS A 131 -10.22 -10.83 -6.96
C LYS A 131 -11.36 -10.75 -5.96
N GLU A 132 -11.44 -11.71 -5.05
CA GLU A 132 -12.51 -11.80 -4.05
C GLU A 132 -12.49 -10.62 -3.08
N LYS A 133 -11.29 -10.12 -2.74
CA LYS A 133 -11.11 -8.94 -1.90
C LYS A 133 -10.93 -7.64 -2.69
N ARG A 134 -10.90 -7.73 -4.03
CA ARG A 134 -10.61 -6.62 -4.96
C ARG A 134 -9.33 -5.88 -4.59
N MET A 135 -8.22 -6.60 -4.44
CA MET A 135 -6.94 -6.03 -4.03
C MET A 135 -5.90 -6.21 -5.13
N LEU A 136 -5.05 -5.21 -5.32
CA LEU A 136 -3.79 -5.36 -6.03
C LEU A 136 -2.68 -5.50 -5.00
N VAL A 137 -1.83 -6.50 -5.19
CA VAL A 137 -0.73 -6.84 -4.28
C VAL A 137 0.57 -6.83 -5.07
N TYR A 138 1.55 -6.09 -4.59
CA TYR A 138 2.95 -6.23 -4.97
C TYR A 138 3.68 -6.90 -3.81
N ASP A 139 4.36 -8.01 -4.10
CA ASP A 139 5.14 -8.75 -3.11
C ASP A 139 6.54 -9.04 -3.67
N ASN A 140 7.54 -8.39 -3.10
CA ASN A 140 8.94 -8.54 -3.47
C ASN A 140 9.74 -9.00 -2.26
N GLN A 141 9.72 -10.31 -2.04
CA GLN A 141 10.37 -10.97 -0.92
C GLN A 141 11.89 -10.73 -0.92
N ASP A 142 12.53 -10.64 -2.09
CA ASP A 142 13.97 -10.37 -2.22
C ASP A 142 14.38 -9.05 -1.53
N LYS A 143 13.52 -8.02 -1.63
CA LYS A 143 13.75 -6.71 -1.04
C LYS A 143 12.96 -6.49 0.26
N GLY A 144 12.20 -7.49 0.70
CA GLY A 144 11.27 -7.37 1.84
C GLY A 144 10.26 -6.24 1.66
N GLN A 145 9.74 -6.05 0.45
CA GLN A 145 8.79 -4.97 0.13
C GLN A 145 7.42 -5.56 -0.19
N TYR A 146 6.37 -4.98 0.39
CA TYR A 146 4.99 -5.36 0.13
C TYR A 146 4.12 -4.12 -0.01
N VAL A 147 3.29 -4.07 -1.05
CA VAL A 147 2.29 -3.02 -1.25
C VAL A 147 0.96 -3.68 -1.56
N LEU A 148 -0.10 -3.21 -0.92
CA LEU A 148 -1.48 -3.58 -1.20
C LEU A 148 -2.29 -2.32 -1.45
N VAL A 149 -3.10 -2.33 -2.50
CA VAL A 149 -4.01 -1.23 -2.87
C VAL A 149 -5.42 -1.80 -3.05
N LEU A 150 -6.41 -1.23 -2.38
CA LEU A 150 -7.82 -1.59 -2.56
C LEU A 150 -8.36 -1.10 -3.91
N GLY A 151 -9.10 -1.97 -4.57
CA GLY A 151 -9.84 -1.65 -5.78
C GLY A 151 -11.12 -0.89 -5.48
N VAL A 152 -11.49 0.00 -6.39
CA VAL A 152 -12.69 0.83 -6.28
C VAL A 152 -13.87 0.19 -7.03
N ARG A 153 -15.09 0.50 -6.60
CA ARG A 153 -16.30 0.23 -7.41
C ARG A 153 -16.53 1.41 -8.33
N ILE A 154 -16.82 1.13 -9.59
CA ILE A 154 -17.29 2.14 -10.51
C ILE A 154 -18.79 1.95 -10.65
N GLU A 155 -19.54 2.90 -10.09
CA GLU A 155 -20.94 3.14 -10.41
C GLU A 155 -21.04 3.99 -11.69
#